data_AF-A0A1F4VLM4-F1
#
_entry.id   AF-A0A1F4VLM4-F1
#
_cell.length_a   1.000
_cell.length_b   1.000
_cell.length_c   1.000
_cell.angle_alpha   90.00
_cell.angle_beta   90.00
_cell.angle_gamma   90.00
#
_symmetry.space_group_name_H-M   'P 1'
#
loop_
_entity.id
_entity.type
_entity.pdbx_description
1 polymer ?
#
loop_
_entity_poly.entity_id
_entity_poly.type
_entity_poly.pdbx_seq_one_letter_code
_entity_poly.pdbx_strand_id
1 'polypeptide(L)'
;MNKLLYLKKILEIEDFEVWEVDGEHIRNTMNREFTNFGQHYRFPFIPVHEFWIDKEFSKGETEYFVNHMLIEWHLMHAGRSYDHAIGVADKNEITERKKSELMMKVTSESEWKHKEVPKEIYKKRIKNYEYPKIWIISGELVRDLYFIDFTEGGHHFVYDFVPFHEVWLDDDLNHDEIKFVLLHELHERYLMFKGLNYSKAHRSSSIIEYKCRRDPKLTKEKMDVEIELNLETKARATKD
;
A
#
# COMPACT_ATOMS: atom_id res chain seq x y z
N MET A 1 12.45 18.11 17.41
CA MET A 1 11.95 17.42 16.21
C MET A 1 13.06 17.38 15.18
N ASN A 2 13.31 16.21 14.59
CA ASN A 2 14.41 16.00 13.65
C ASN A 2 14.04 16.66 12.32
N LYS A 3 14.74 17.72 11.93
CA LYS A 3 14.43 18.55 10.74
C LYS A 3 14.50 17.81 9.40
N LEU A 4 15.00 16.57 9.42
CA LEU A 4 15.14 15.69 8.26
C LEU A 4 13.85 14.91 7.94
N LEU A 5 12.90 14.84 8.87
CA LEU A 5 11.66 14.09 8.73
C LEU A 5 10.60 14.83 7.91
N TYR A 6 10.45 16.13 8.18
CA TYR A 6 9.48 16.99 7.52
C TYR A 6 10.04 17.45 6.18
N LEU A 7 9.38 17.08 5.09
CA LEU A 7 9.77 17.49 3.75
C LEU A 7 9.12 18.82 3.40
N LYS A 8 7.80 18.91 3.63
CA LYS A 8 7.00 20.07 3.21
C LYS A 8 5.73 20.18 4.04
N LYS A 9 5.36 21.40 4.44
CA LYS A 9 4.01 21.67 4.96
C LYS A 9 3.04 21.71 3.77
N ILE A 10 2.05 20.84 3.78
CA ILE A 10 1.05 20.75 2.70
C ILE A 10 0.02 21.85 2.90
N LEU A 11 -0.59 21.90 4.08
CA LEU A 11 -1.67 22.84 4.42
C LEU A 11 -1.88 22.93 5.94
N GLU A 12 -2.74 23.87 6.36
CA GLU A 12 -3.26 24.02 7.72
C GLU A 12 -4.78 23.93 7.68
N ILE A 13 -5.38 23.18 8.61
CA ILE A 13 -6.84 23.09 8.77
C ILE A 13 -7.17 23.23 10.23
N GLU A 14 -7.87 24.31 10.58
CA GLU A 14 -8.16 24.65 11.98
C GLU A 14 -6.87 24.67 12.82
N ASP A 15 -6.77 23.77 13.81
CA ASP A 15 -5.61 23.64 14.68
C ASP A 15 -4.61 22.58 14.19
N PHE A 16 -4.82 21.96 13.02
CA PHE A 16 -3.98 20.89 12.49
C PHE A 16 -3.00 21.37 11.43
N GLU A 17 -1.76 20.88 11.55
CA GLU A 17 -0.75 21.00 10.51
C GLU A 17 -0.65 19.70 9.71
N VAL A 18 -0.76 19.79 8.38
CA VAL A 18 -0.60 18.63 7.50
C VAL A 18 0.77 18.70 6.83
N TRP A 19 1.56 17.65 7.01
CA TRP A 19 2.95 17.56 6.58
C TRP A 19 3.17 16.39 5.62
N GLU A 20 3.87 16.67 4.53
CA GLU A 20 4.57 15.65 3.75
C GLU A 20 5.85 15.26 4.49
N VAL A 21 6.06 13.97 4.71
CA VAL A 21 7.18 13.43 5.47
C VAL A 21 7.98 12.41 4.67
N ASP A 22 9.22 12.17 5.11
CA ASP A 22 10.06 11.08 4.58
C ASP A 22 9.63 9.74 5.20
N GLY A 23 8.66 9.05 4.59
CA GLY A 23 8.18 7.76 5.08
C GLY A 23 9.23 6.66 5.01
N GLU A 24 10.17 6.70 4.07
CA GLU A 24 11.32 5.79 4.06
C GLU A 24 12.15 5.96 5.35
N HIS A 25 12.41 7.19 5.77
CA HIS A 25 13.07 7.46 7.04
C HIS A 25 12.26 6.94 8.23
N ILE A 26 10.94 7.14 8.24
CA ILE A 26 10.05 6.66 9.32
C ILE A 26 10.08 5.13 9.41
N ARG A 27 9.91 4.43 8.29
CA ARG A 27 9.93 2.96 8.23
C ARG A 27 11.25 2.38 8.73
N ASN A 28 12.35 3.06 8.42
CA ASN A 28 13.69 2.61 8.82
C ASN A 28 14.05 2.92 10.28
N THR A 29 13.48 3.97 10.89
CA THR A 29 13.96 4.48 12.19
C THR A 29 12.92 4.50 13.30
N MET A 30 11.63 4.58 12.97
CA MET A 30 10.54 4.78 13.94
C MET A 30 9.52 3.64 13.93
N ASN A 31 8.86 3.41 12.80
CA ASN A 31 7.82 2.39 12.67
C ASN A 31 7.72 1.90 11.22
N ARG A 32 7.93 0.59 11.03
CA ARG A 32 7.95 -0.09 9.73
C ARG A 32 6.58 -0.16 9.05
N GLU A 33 5.51 -0.05 9.82
CA GLU A 33 4.13 -0.13 9.36
C GLU A 33 3.57 1.24 8.97
N PHE A 34 4.40 2.29 8.91
CA PHE A 34 3.99 3.58 8.38
C PHE A 34 3.98 3.53 6.84
N THR A 35 2.78 3.52 6.26
CA THR A 35 2.56 3.45 4.80
C THR A 35 2.23 4.84 4.24
N ASN A 36 0.99 5.10 3.79
CA ASN A 36 0.61 6.31 3.07
C ASN A 36 0.42 7.54 3.97
N PHE A 37 -0.19 7.37 5.15
CA PHE A 37 -0.45 8.48 6.07
C PHE A 37 -0.63 8.01 7.52
N GLY A 38 -0.65 8.95 8.46
CA GLY A 38 -0.86 8.66 9.87
C GLY A 38 -1.12 9.88 10.74
N GLN A 39 -1.78 9.61 11.87
CA GLN A 39 -2.09 10.59 12.92
C GLN A 39 -1.72 10.05 14.31
N HIS A 40 -1.68 10.95 15.31
CA HIS A 40 -1.19 10.69 16.67
C HIS A 40 -1.73 9.43 17.35
N TYR A 41 -3.03 9.17 17.28
CA TYR A 41 -3.64 8.03 17.96
C TYR A 41 -3.28 6.68 17.34
N ARG A 42 -3.01 6.64 16.03
CA ARG A 42 -2.49 5.46 15.34
C ARG A 42 -0.97 5.33 15.53
N PHE A 43 -0.26 6.46 15.49
CA PHE A 43 1.18 6.55 15.60
C PHE A 43 1.56 7.57 16.69
N PRO A 44 1.77 7.15 17.95
CA PRO A 44 1.99 8.07 19.08
C PRO A 44 3.25 8.95 18.99
N PHE A 45 4.13 8.68 18.02
CA PHE A 45 5.28 9.52 17.73
C PHE A 45 4.95 10.75 16.86
N ILE A 46 3.78 10.77 16.23
CA ILE A 46 3.25 11.92 15.50
C ILE A 46 2.67 12.90 16.53
N PRO A 47 2.98 14.21 16.47
CA PRO A 47 2.38 15.19 17.38
C PRO A 47 0.85 15.24 17.31
N VAL A 48 0.21 15.57 18.43
CA VAL A 48 -1.26 15.48 18.60
C VAL A 48 -2.04 16.24 17.53
N HIS A 49 -1.52 17.39 17.09
CA HIS A 49 -2.15 18.28 16.10
C HIS A 49 -1.44 18.25 14.75
N GLU A 50 -0.80 17.14 14.43
CA GLU A 50 -0.16 16.92 13.13
C GLU A 50 -0.74 15.70 12.42
N PHE A 51 -0.88 15.84 11.12
CA PHE A 51 -1.12 14.74 10.19
C PHE A 51 0.07 14.59 9.27
N TRP A 52 0.55 13.36 9.14
CA TRP A 52 1.69 13.06 8.29
C TRP A 52 1.22 12.24 7.11
N ILE A 53 1.60 12.67 5.91
CA ILE A 53 1.38 11.97 4.65
C ILE A 53 2.77 11.62 4.12
N ASP A 54 3.01 10.34 3.81
CA ASP A 54 4.25 9.94 3.14
C ASP A 54 4.38 10.71 1.82
N LYS A 55 5.61 10.89 1.36
CA LYS A 55 5.88 11.54 0.10
C LYS A 55 5.23 10.77 -1.05
N GLU A 56 4.10 11.30 -1.54
CA GLU A 56 3.35 10.76 -2.66
C GLU A 56 4.12 10.98 -3.99
N PHE A 57 4.11 9.98 -4.86
CA PHE A 57 4.66 10.03 -6.23
C PHE A 57 3.56 10.14 -7.29
N SER A 58 2.35 9.76 -6.91
CA SER A 58 1.09 10.08 -7.57
C SER A 58 0.45 11.30 -6.89
N LYS A 59 -0.44 12.02 -7.58
CA LYS A 59 -1.13 13.20 -7.01
C LYS A 59 -2.62 12.91 -6.99
N GLY A 60 -3.31 13.37 -5.94
CA GLY A 60 -4.78 13.45 -5.94
C GLY A 60 -5.44 12.93 -4.68
N GLU A 61 -4.71 12.27 -3.78
CA GLU A 61 -5.33 11.57 -2.64
C GLU A 61 -5.21 12.29 -1.30
N THR A 62 -4.39 13.35 -1.24
CA THR A 62 -4.19 14.17 -0.04
C THR A 62 -5.51 14.54 0.66
N GLU A 63 -6.55 14.94 -0.08
CA GLU A 63 -7.84 15.31 0.50
C GLU A 63 -8.56 14.13 1.18
N TYR A 64 -8.52 12.94 0.57
CA TYR A 64 -9.07 11.72 1.16
C TYR A 64 -8.34 11.39 2.47
N PHE A 65 -7.01 11.43 2.45
CA PHE A 65 -6.18 11.11 3.63
C PHE A 65 -6.40 12.09 4.78
N VAL A 66 -6.49 13.39 4.47
CA VAL A 66 -6.74 14.43 5.48
C VAL A 66 -8.12 14.27 6.11
N ASN A 67 -9.17 14.07 5.30
CA ASN A 67 -10.52 13.87 5.82
C ASN A 67 -10.62 12.59 6.66
N HIS A 68 -9.96 11.51 6.21
CA HIS A 68 -9.86 10.26 6.95
C HIS A 68 -9.23 10.48 8.33
N MET A 69 -8.06 11.12 8.38
CA MET A 69 -7.36 11.38 9.63
C MET A 69 -8.13 12.33 10.56
N LEU A 70 -8.82 13.34 10.04
CA LEU A 70 -9.69 14.21 10.83
C LEU A 70 -10.81 13.42 11.52
N ILE A 71 -11.50 12.55 10.78
CA ILE A 71 -12.56 11.71 11.33
C ILE A 71 -12.01 10.76 12.39
N GLU A 72 -10.91 10.06 12.09
CA GLU A 72 -10.26 9.19 13.07
C GLU A 72 -9.91 9.96 14.34
N TRP A 73 -9.22 11.09 14.18
CA TRP A 73 -8.73 11.91 15.28
C TRP A 73 -9.87 12.39 16.15
N HIS A 74 -10.94 12.97 15.59
CA HIS A 74 -12.06 13.49 16.37
C HIS A 74 -12.77 12.38 17.17
N LEU A 75 -12.96 11.22 16.55
CA LEU A 75 -13.61 10.09 17.21
C LEU A 75 -12.74 9.51 18.33
N MET A 76 -11.44 9.32 18.06
CA MET A 76 -10.50 8.77 19.05
C MET A 76 -10.22 9.75 20.19
N HIS A 77 -10.14 11.05 19.89
CA HIS A 77 -10.03 12.11 20.90
C HIS A 77 -11.25 12.14 21.82
N ALA A 78 -12.44 11.88 21.28
CA ALA A 78 -13.67 11.71 22.05
C ALA A 78 -13.78 10.36 22.78
N GLY A 79 -12.73 9.52 22.76
CA GLY A 79 -12.66 8.25 23.47
C GLY A 79 -13.30 7.06 22.75
N ARG A 80 -13.59 7.16 21.45
CA ARG A 80 -14.04 6.01 20.65
C ARG A 80 -12.87 5.07 20.37
N SER A 81 -13.17 3.78 20.21
CA SER A 81 -12.16 2.78 19.82
C SER A 81 -11.66 3.04 18.40
N TYR A 82 -10.45 2.57 18.13
CA TYR A 82 -9.85 2.62 16.81
C TYR A 82 -10.74 1.94 15.76
N ASP A 83 -11.21 0.71 16.03
CA ASP A 83 -12.10 -0.05 15.13
C ASP A 83 -13.37 0.71 14.74
N HIS A 84 -13.92 1.51 15.66
CA HIS A 84 -15.08 2.35 15.36
C HIS A 84 -14.68 3.57 14.53
N ALA A 85 -13.56 4.20 14.86
CA ALA A 85 -13.06 5.39 14.18
C ALA A 85 -12.70 5.10 12.71
N ILE A 86 -11.91 4.05 12.46
CA ILE A 86 -11.53 3.61 11.11
C ILE A 86 -12.78 3.25 10.29
N GLY A 87 -13.71 2.46 10.85
CA GLY A 87 -14.92 2.07 10.11
C GLY A 87 -15.87 3.23 9.79
N VAL A 88 -15.75 4.39 10.44
CA VAL A 88 -16.47 5.62 10.05
C VAL A 88 -15.69 6.40 8.99
N ALA A 89 -14.37 6.52 9.16
CA ALA A 89 -13.48 7.17 8.19
C ALA A 89 -13.53 6.45 6.83
N ASP A 90 -13.43 5.12 6.81
CA ASP A 90 -13.54 4.29 5.61
C ASP A 90 -14.83 4.55 4.83
N LYS A 91 -15.96 4.60 5.55
CA LYS A 91 -17.27 4.84 4.92
C LYS A 91 -17.34 6.22 4.30
N ASN A 92 -16.75 7.23 4.94
CA ASN A 92 -16.68 8.57 4.40
C ASN A 92 -15.80 8.61 3.16
N GLU A 93 -14.58 8.06 3.24
CA GLU A 93 -13.64 8.01 2.12
C GLU A 93 -14.23 7.28 0.90
N ILE A 94 -14.82 6.09 1.10
CA ILE A 94 -15.51 5.33 0.03
C ILE A 94 -16.62 6.19 -0.62
N THR A 95 -17.33 7.00 0.17
CA THR A 95 -18.41 7.84 -0.34
C THR A 95 -17.86 8.98 -1.21
N GLU A 96 -16.75 9.58 -0.82
CA GLU A 96 -16.11 10.65 -1.60
C GLU A 96 -15.40 10.11 -2.84
N ARG A 97 -14.67 9.01 -2.74
CA ARG A 97 -14.00 8.35 -3.88
C ARG A 97 -14.96 7.93 -4.98
N LYS A 98 -16.19 7.50 -4.64
CA LYS A 98 -17.23 7.20 -5.63
C LYS A 98 -17.66 8.40 -6.49
N LYS A 99 -17.37 9.62 -6.05
CA LYS A 99 -17.65 10.85 -6.80
C LYS A 99 -16.46 11.29 -7.67
N SER A 100 -15.32 10.59 -7.60
CA SER A 100 -14.12 10.95 -8.36
C SER A 100 -14.40 10.88 -9.87
N GLU A 101 -13.83 11.82 -10.62
CA GLU A 101 -13.91 11.81 -12.09
C GLU A 101 -13.36 10.50 -12.67
N LEU A 102 -12.34 9.97 -12.01
CA LEU A 102 -11.70 8.71 -12.33
C LEU A 102 -12.68 7.53 -12.22
N MET A 103 -13.46 7.48 -11.13
CA MET A 103 -14.53 6.49 -10.95
C MET A 103 -15.65 6.64 -11.97
N MET A 104 -16.08 7.88 -12.24
CA MET A 104 -17.10 8.14 -13.26
C MET A 104 -16.63 7.69 -14.65
N LYS A 105 -15.36 7.94 -15.00
CA LYS A 105 -14.78 7.51 -16.27
C LYS A 105 -14.80 5.99 -16.41
N VAL A 106 -14.25 5.27 -15.43
CA VAL A 106 -14.16 3.80 -15.48
C VAL A 106 -15.55 3.17 -15.54
N THR A 107 -16.50 3.67 -14.74
CA THR A 107 -17.88 3.13 -14.70
C THR A 107 -18.73 3.49 -15.93
N SER A 108 -18.41 4.56 -16.64
CA SER A 108 -19.12 4.96 -17.87
C SER A 108 -18.60 4.30 -19.14
N GLU A 109 -17.28 4.03 -19.20
CA GLU A 109 -16.61 3.47 -20.40
C GLU A 109 -16.57 1.94 -20.39
N SER A 110 -16.70 1.31 -19.22
CA SER A 110 -16.75 -0.14 -19.09
C SER A 110 -18.18 -0.60 -18.76
N GLU A 111 -18.68 -1.60 -19.49
CA GLU A 111 -19.71 -2.49 -18.94
C GLU A 111 -19.05 -3.26 -17.78
N TRP A 112 -18.78 -2.60 -16.65
CA TRP A 112 -18.08 -3.19 -15.52
C TRP A 112 -18.95 -4.27 -14.90
N LYS A 113 -18.88 -5.45 -15.49
CA LYS A 113 -19.24 -6.71 -14.87
C LYS A 113 -18.05 -6.99 -13.97
N HIS A 114 -18.25 -7.07 -12.66
CA HIS A 114 -17.26 -7.28 -11.59
C HIS A 114 -16.29 -8.48 -11.76
N LYS A 115 -16.13 -9.05 -12.95
CA LYS A 115 -15.30 -10.21 -13.28
C LYS A 115 -13.97 -9.86 -13.95
N GLU A 116 -13.82 -8.68 -14.56
CA GLU A 116 -12.57 -8.29 -15.23
C GLU A 116 -11.94 -7.06 -14.57
N VAL A 117 -10.61 -7.09 -14.45
CA VAL A 117 -9.81 -5.96 -13.96
C VAL A 117 -9.74 -4.89 -15.06
N PRO A 118 -10.17 -3.64 -14.80
CA PRO A 118 -10.05 -2.54 -15.76
C PRO A 118 -8.61 -2.36 -16.26
N LYS A 119 -8.45 -2.09 -17.56
CA LYS A 119 -7.11 -1.94 -18.16
C LYS A 119 -6.37 -0.71 -17.65
N GLU A 120 -7.14 0.29 -17.23
CA GLU A 120 -6.71 1.57 -16.66
C GLU A 120 -5.91 1.38 -15.37
N ILE A 121 -6.11 0.27 -14.67
CA ILE A 121 -5.32 -0.09 -13.48
C ILE A 121 -3.86 -0.38 -13.85
N TYR A 122 -3.59 -0.95 -15.02
CA TYR A 122 -2.23 -1.35 -15.38
C TYR A 122 -1.44 -0.16 -15.95
N LYS A 123 -0.47 0.34 -15.18
CA LYS A 123 0.42 1.42 -15.63
C LYS A 123 1.66 0.89 -16.35
N LYS A 124 2.38 -0.07 -15.75
CA LYS A 124 3.66 -0.56 -16.31
C LYS A 124 3.98 -1.99 -15.89
N ARG A 125 4.34 -2.84 -16.85
CA ARG A 125 4.89 -4.17 -16.58
C ARG A 125 6.39 -4.12 -16.32
N ILE A 126 6.86 -4.79 -15.27
CA ILE A 126 8.29 -5.00 -15.04
C ILE A 126 8.73 -6.26 -15.82
N LYS A 127 9.62 -6.08 -16.81
CA LYS A 127 9.91 -7.11 -17.82
C LYS A 127 10.82 -8.25 -17.36
N ASN A 128 11.59 -8.06 -16.29
CA ASN A 128 12.59 -9.04 -15.84
C ASN A 128 11.98 -10.23 -15.07
N TYR A 129 10.66 -10.28 -14.96
CA TYR A 129 9.93 -11.29 -14.20
C TYR A 129 8.99 -12.03 -15.14
N GLU A 130 9.31 -13.29 -15.42
CA GLU A 130 8.49 -14.13 -16.30
C GLU A 130 7.21 -14.58 -15.57
N TYR A 131 7.34 -15.00 -14.31
CA TYR A 131 6.22 -15.42 -13.47
C TYR A 131 6.55 -15.25 -11.97
N PRO A 132 5.62 -14.72 -11.15
CA PRO A 132 4.39 -14.04 -11.56
C PRO A 132 4.70 -12.78 -12.40
N LYS A 133 3.72 -12.30 -13.16
CA LYS A 133 3.86 -11.01 -13.85
C LYS A 133 3.82 -9.90 -12.80
N ILE A 134 4.83 -9.04 -12.82
CA ILE A 134 4.90 -7.91 -11.90
C ILE A 134 4.41 -6.65 -12.60
N TRP A 135 3.44 -5.99 -12.00
CA TRP A 135 2.82 -4.77 -12.52
C TRP A 135 2.94 -3.64 -11.51
N ILE A 136 3.37 -2.48 -11.99
CA ILE A 136 3.06 -1.21 -11.33
C ILE A 136 1.65 -0.84 -11.79
N ILE A 137 0.76 -0.66 -10.83
CA ILE A 137 -0.67 -0.39 -11.06
C ILE A 137 -1.07 0.97 -10.50
N SER A 138 -2.25 1.45 -10.88
CA SER A 138 -2.84 2.66 -10.33
C SER A 138 -3.41 2.39 -8.93
N GLY A 139 -2.66 2.71 -7.87
CA GLY A 139 -3.09 2.48 -6.49
C GLY A 139 -4.42 3.15 -6.16
N GLU A 140 -4.56 4.42 -6.55
CA GLU A 140 -5.80 5.21 -6.41
C GLU A 140 -7.01 4.48 -7.01
N LEU A 141 -6.88 3.92 -8.22
CA LEU A 141 -7.99 3.17 -8.84
C LEU A 141 -8.32 1.89 -8.10
N VAL A 142 -7.32 1.20 -7.56
CA VAL A 142 -7.55 -0.01 -6.76
C VAL A 142 -8.29 0.35 -5.47
N ARG A 143 -7.92 1.46 -4.83
CA ARG A 143 -8.62 2.00 -3.65
C ARG A 143 -10.05 2.41 -3.97
N ASP A 144 -10.25 3.07 -5.10
CA ASP A 144 -11.55 3.54 -5.55
C ASP A 144 -12.51 2.38 -5.94
N LEU A 145 -11.98 1.31 -6.56
CA LEU A 145 -12.78 0.22 -7.13
C LEU A 145 -12.95 -1.01 -6.22
N TYR A 146 -11.91 -1.33 -5.44
CA TYR A 146 -11.81 -2.64 -4.79
C TYR A 146 -11.61 -2.54 -3.28
N PHE A 147 -10.55 -1.86 -2.84
CA PHE A 147 -10.13 -1.92 -1.45
C PHE A 147 -9.34 -0.68 -1.03
N ILE A 148 -9.94 0.16 -0.19
CA ILE A 148 -9.38 1.46 0.19
C ILE A 148 -8.06 1.35 0.96
N ASP A 149 -7.82 0.25 1.68
CA ASP A 149 -6.57 0.03 2.42
C ASP A 149 -5.51 -0.69 1.56
N PHE A 150 -5.71 -0.78 0.24
CA PHE A 150 -4.64 -1.25 -0.65
C PHE A 150 -3.49 -0.24 -0.59
N THR A 151 -2.37 -0.66 -0.01
CA THR A 151 -1.17 0.17 0.18
C THR A 151 0.04 -0.65 -0.24
N GLU A 152 1.03 0.01 -0.85
CA GLU A 152 2.31 -0.56 -1.32
C GLU A 152 2.20 -1.66 -2.40
N GLY A 153 1.59 -2.81 -2.13
CA GLY A 153 1.56 -3.95 -3.02
C GLY A 153 0.58 -5.04 -2.61
N GLY A 154 0.48 -6.07 -3.44
CA GLY A 154 -0.37 -7.23 -3.12
C GLY A 154 -0.40 -8.31 -4.19
N HIS A 155 -0.97 -9.46 -3.81
CA HIS A 155 -1.15 -10.61 -4.69
C HIS A 155 -2.44 -11.41 -4.38
N HIS A 156 -2.81 -12.30 -5.30
CA HIS A 156 -4.08 -13.04 -5.25
C HIS A 156 -4.38 -13.85 -3.98
N PHE A 157 -3.36 -14.30 -3.22
CA PHE A 157 -3.63 -14.97 -1.93
C PHE A 157 -4.13 -14.03 -0.83
N VAL A 158 -3.91 -12.73 -0.98
CA VAL A 158 -4.37 -11.69 -0.04
C VAL A 158 -5.60 -10.99 -0.60
N TYR A 159 -5.62 -10.74 -1.91
CA TYR A 159 -6.67 -9.97 -2.58
C TYR A 159 -7.31 -10.75 -3.73
N ASP A 160 -8.58 -11.11 -3.60
CA ASP A 160 -9.33 -11.87 -4.61
C ASP A 160 -9.46 -11.15 -5.97
N PHE A 161 -9.32 -9.83 -5.99
CA PHE A 161 -9.35 -9.02 -7.22
C PHE A 161 -8.02 -9.00 -7.98
N VAL A 162 -6.92 -9.45 -7.37
CA VAL A 162 -5.62 -9.54 -8.04
C VAL A 162 -5.56 -10.86 -8.81
N PRO A 163 -5.25 -10.87 -10.12
CA PRO A 163 -5.18 -12.10 -10.89
C PRO A 163 -4.12 -13.08 -10.35
N PHE A 164 -4.43 -14.38 -10.38
CA PHE A 164 -3.61 -15.46 -9.81
C PHE A 164 -2.11 -15.44 -10.18
N HIS A 165 -1.82 -15.00 -11.41
CA HIS A 165 -0.48 -15.01 -11.99
C HIS A 165 0.21 -13.65 -11.90
N GLU A 166 -0.27 -12.77 -11.03
CA GLU A 166 0.22 -11.40 -10.91
C GLU A 166 0.58 -11.03 -9.47
N VAL A 167 1.49 -10.06 -9.39
CA VAL A 167 1.82 -9.29 -8.19
C VAL A 167 1.73 -7.83 -8.60
N TRP A 168 1.01 -7.04 -7.81
CA TRP A 168 0.78 -5.63 -8.06
C TRP A 168 1.59 -4.80 -7.08
N LEU A 169 2.13 -3.69 -7.58
CA LEU A 169 2.83 -2.68 -6.80
C LEU A 169 2.13 -1.34 -7.06
N ASP A 170 1.88 -0.58 -6.00
CA ASP A 170 1.34 0.76 -6.06
C ASP A 170 2.32 1.69 -6.81
N ASP A 171 1.80 2.52 -7.70
CA ASP A 171 2.60 3.50 -8.41
C ASP A 171 3.04 4.69 -7.55
N ASP A 172 2.46 4.81 -6.35
CA ASP A 172 2.88 5.78 -5.36
C ASP A 172 4.21 5.42 -4.67
N LEU A 173 4.74 4.20 -4.89
CA LEU A 173 6.03 3.80 -4.33
C LEU A 173 7.21 4.58 -4.94
N ASN A 174 8.12 5.03 -4.07
CA ASN A 174 9.44 5.49 -4.49
C ASN A 174 10.19 4.37 -5.23
N HIS A 175 10.98 4.75 -6.25
CA HIS A 175 11.82 3.82 -7.01
C HIS A 175 12.71 2.94 -6.12
N ASP A 176 13.24 3.49 -5.02
CA ASP A 176 14.10 2.75 -4.10
C ASP A 176 13.34 1.78 -3.19
N GLU A 177 12.05 2.01 -2.97
CA GLU A 177 11.16 1.16 -2.17
C GLU A 177 10.65 -0.05 -2.97
N ILE A 178 10.46 0.10 -4.29
CA ILE A 178 9.94 -0.95 -5.19
C ILE A 178 10.62 -2.31 -4.95
N LYS A 179 11.95 -2.33 -4.79
CA LYS A 179 12.70 -3.58 -4.61
C LYS A 179 12.42 -4.27 -3.27
N PHE A 180 12.09 -3.51 -2.23
CA PHE A 180 11.80 -4.04 -0.90
C PHE A 180 10.37 -4.55 -0.81
N VAL A 181 9.40 -3.75 -1.30
CA VAL A 181 8.00 -4.18 -1.38
C VAL A 181 7.88 -5.40 -2.30
N LEU A 182 8.52 -5.39 -3.48
CA LEU A 182 8.49 -6.57 -4.36
C LEU A 182 9.07 -7.82 -3.70
N LEU A 183 10.14 -7.69 -2.90
CA LEU A 183 10.72 -8.81 -2.17
C LEU A 183 9.72 -9.34 -1.13
N HIS A 184 9.05 -8.44 -0.42
CA HIS A 184 8.00 -8.77 0.54
C HIS A 184 6.90 -9.59 -0.15
N GLU A 185 6.33 -9.05 -1.22
CA GLU A 185 5.23 -9.66 -1.96
C GLU A 185 5.58 -11.03 -2.52
N LEU A 186 6.78 -11.18 -3.12
CA LEU A 186 7.20 -12.47 -3.69
C LEU A 186 7.41 -13.54 -2.60
N HIS A 187 8.02 -13.15 -1.47
CA HIS A 187 8.25 -14.05 -0.35
C HIS A 187 6.93 -14.47 0.30
N GLU A 188 6.02 -13.51 0.53
CA GLU A 188 4.70 -13.79 1.10
C GLU A 188 3.91 -14.73 0.19
N ARG A 189 3.84 -14.40 -1.10
CA ARG A 189 3.14 -15.22 -2.11
C ARG A 189 3.63 -16.64 -2.12
N TYR A 190 4.95 -16.84 -2.10
CA TYR A 190 5.52 -18.18 -2.10
C TYR A 190 5.16 -18.95 -0.83
N LEU A 191 5.27 -18.33 0.35
CA LEU A 191 4.91 -18.98 1.61
C LEU A 191 3.43 -19.34 1.67
N MET A 192 2.55 -18.46 1.21
CA MET A 192 1.12 -18.73 1.13
C MET A 192 0.79 -19.83 0.12
N PHE A 193 1.48 -19.87 -1.02
CA PHE A 193 1.40 -20.97 -1.97
C PHE A 193 1.79 -22.32 -1.33
N LYS A 194 2.74 -22.32 -0.39
CA LYS A 194 3.14 -23.51 0.38
C LYS A 194 2.15 -23.88 1.49
N GLY A 195 1.06 -23.13 1.65
CA GLY A 195 0.01 -23.37 2.64
C GLY A 195 0.24 -22.66 3.97
N LEU A 196 1.19 -21.73 4.05
CA LEU A 196 1.34 -20.90 5.24
C LEU A 196 0.21 -19.86 5.30
N ASN A 197 -0.34 -19.63 6.49
CA ASN A 197 -1.36 -18.58 6.62
C ASN A 197 -0.75 -17.17 6.52
N TYR A 198 -1.60 -16.21 6.15
CA TYR A 198 -1.24 -14.81 5.95
C TYR A 198 -0.38 -14.24 7.09
N SER A 199 -0.86 -14.28 8.34
CA SER A 199 -0.14 -13.69 9.47
C SER A 199 1.30 -14.20 9.64
N LYS A 200 1.55 -15.48 9.39
CA LYS A 200 2.90 -16.06 9.44
C LYS A 200 3.73 -15.71 8.21
N ALA A 201 3.12 -15.68 7.03
CA ALA A 201 3.77 -15.33 5.78
C ALA A 201 4.20 -13.85 5.80
N HIS A 202 3.26 -12.94 6.04
CA HIS A 202 3.48 -11.51 6.22
C HIS A 202 4.62 -11.22 7.21
N ARG A 203 4.57 -11.81 8.41
CA ARG A 203 5.62 -11.62 9.42
C ARG A 203 7.00 -12.07 8.92
N SER A 204 7.08 -13.17 8.16
CA SER A 204 8.34 -13.62 7.56
C SER A 204 8.84 -12.61 6.52
N SER A 205 7.94 -12.11 5.68
CA SER A 205 8.20 -11.10 4.66
C SER A 205 8.71 -9.79 5.25
N SER A 206 8.07 -9.26 6.31
CA SER A 206 8.56 -8.07 7.01
C SER A 206 9.97 -8.27 7.60
N ILE A 207 10.33 -9.49 8.02
CA ILE A 207 11.66 -9.79 8.57
C ILE A 207 12.73 -9.78 7.47
N ILE A 208 12.47 -10.41 6.32
CA ILE A 208 13.44 -10.44 5.21
C ILE A 208 13.60 -9.06 4.58
N GLU A 209 12.50 -8.32 4.41
CA GLU A 209 12.49 -6.94 3.93
C GLU A 209 13.34 -6.05 4.84
N TYR A 210 13.10 -6.10 6.15
CA TYR A 210 13.86 -5.31 7.12
C TYR A 210 15.37 -5.60 7.09
N LYS A 211 15.76 -6.87 6.91
CA LYS A 211 17.17 -7.24 6.76
C LYS A 211 17.77 -6.62 5.50
N CYS A 212 17.05 -6.67 4.39
CA CYS A 212 17.50 -6.14 3.11
C CYS A 212 17.58 -4.59 3.11
N ARG A 213 16.67 -3.91 3.81
CA ARG A 213 16.75 -2.45 4.02
C ARG A 213 18.04 -2.02 4.72
N ARG A 214 18.53 -2.84 5.67
CA ARG A 214 19.77 -2.58 6.41
C ARG A 214 21.04 -3.06 5.71
N ASP A 215 20.92 -4.03 4.82
CA ASP A 215 22.02 -4.52 3.98
C ASP A 215 21.57 -4.63 2.52
N PRO A 216 21.68 -3.54 1.74
CA PRO A 216 21.24 -3.52 0.35
C PRO A 216 21.95 -4.52 -0.56
N LYS A 217 23.11 -5.06 -0.15
CA LYS A 217 23.81 -6.11 -0.91
C LYS A 217 23.05 -7.44 -0.85
N LEU A 218 22.34 -7.69 0.25
CA LEU A 218 21.52 -8.88 0.45
C LEU A 218 20.27 -8.87 -0.43
N THR A 219 19.74 -7.68 -0.77
CA THR A 219 18.49 -7.53 -1.52
C THR A 219 18.53 -8.27 -2.85
N LYS A 220 19.63 -8.18 -3.60
CA LYS A 220 19.74 -8.86 -4.89
C LYS A 220 19.73 -10.38 -4.73
N GLU A 221 20.53 -10.91 -3.82
CA GLU A 221 20.58 -12.35 -3.54
C GLU A 221 19.21 -12.90 -3.14
N LYS A 222 18.50 -12.21 -2.24
CA LYS A 222 17.17 -12.64 -1.80
C LYS A 222 16.12 -12.51 -2.88
N MET A 223 16.18 -11.43 -3.66
CA MET A 223 15.28 -11.27 -4.81
C MET A 223 15.46 -12.41 -5.82
N ASP A 224 16.71 -12.75 -6.17
CA ASP A 224 17.00 -13.83 -7.13
C ASP A 224 16.43 -15.18 -6.63
N VAL A 225 16.55 -15.48 -5.32
CA VAL A 225 15.94 -16.66 -4.71
C VAL A 225 14.42 -16.63 -4.79
N GLU A 226 13.76 -15.53 -4.43
CA GLU A 226 12.30 -15.46 -4.45
C GLU A 226 11.72 -15.52 -5.88
N ILE A 227 12.46 -15.03 -6.87
CA ILE A 227 12.13 -15.22 -8.29
C ILE A 227 12.14 -16.71 -8.64
N GLU A 228 13.21 -17.43 -8.33
CA GLU A 228 13.33 -18.86 -8.62
C GLU A 228 12.22 -19.67 -7.93
N LEU A 229 11.96 -19.41 -6.66
CA LEU A 229 10.90 -20.08 -5.89
C LEU A 229 9.51 -19.82 -6.49
N ASN A 230 9.24 -18.60 -6.93
CA ASN A 230 7.97 -18.28 -7.57
C ASN A 230 7.83 -18.89 -8.97
N LEU A 231 8.93 -19.04 -9.73
CA LEU A 231 8.91 -19.77 -11.01
C LEU A 231 8.50 -21.24 -10.83
N GLU A 232 8.90 -21.91 -9.74
CA GLU A 232 8.47 -23.28 -9.43
C GLU A 232 6.94 -23.38 -9.26
N THR A 233 6.30 -22.33 -8.76
CA THR A 233 4.84 -22.28 -8.55
C THR A 233 4.07 -22.30 -9.87
N LYS A 234 4.66 -21.80 -10.97
CA LYS A 234 4.07 -21.79 -12.32
C LYS A 234 3.67 -23.18 -12.81
N ALA A 235 4.50 -24.20 -12.56
CA ALA A 235 4.28 -25.56 -13.05
C ALA A 235 3.11 -26.29 -12.38
N ARG A 236 2.69 -25.83 -11.18
CA ARG A 236 1.54 -26.34 -10.46
C ARG A 236 0.27 -25.57 -10.82
N ALA A 237 0.39 -24.26 -11.05
CA ALA A 237 -0.69 -23.39 -11.50
C ALA A 237 -1.30 -23.78 -12.86
N THR A 238 -0.55 -24.47 -13.73
CA THR A 238 -1.02 -24.91 -15.05
C THR A 238 -1.70 -26.30 -15.02
N LYS A 239 -1.85 -26.92 -13.84
CA LYS A 239 -2.44 -28.26 -13.68
C LYS A 239 -3.84 -28.24 -13.06
N ASP A 240 -4.29 -27.08 -12.59
CA ASP A 240 -5.64 -26.80 -12.11
C ASP A 240 -6.41 -25.98 -13.16
#